data_AF-A0A920GUV5-F1
#
_entry.id   AF-A0A920GUV5-F1
#
_cell.length_a   1.000
_cell.length_b   1.000
_cell.length_c   1.000
_cell.angle_alpha   90.00
_cell.angle_beta   90.00
_cell.angle_gamma   90.00
#
_symmetry.space_group_name_H-M   'P 1'
#
loop_
_entity.id
_entity.type
_entity.pdbx_description
1 polymer ?
#
loop_
_entity_poly.entity_id
_entity_poly.type
_entity_poly.pdbx_seq_one_letter_code
_entity_poly.pdbx_strand_id
1 'polypeptide(L)'
;MAVKITRYDYAGMYGPTKGDKIRLADTELFIEVEKDLTTYGEEVKFGGGKVIRDGMGQSQATRAEGTPDTVITNALILDYSGIYKGRCCS
;
A
#
# COMPACT_ATOMS: atom_id res chain seq x y z
N MET A 1 -17.80 -7.47 -11.48
CA MET A 1 -17.58 -8.79 -10.83
C MET A 1 -16.66 -8.58 -9.64
N ALA A 2 -17.09 -8.93 -8.43
CA ALA A 2 -16.21 -8.89 -7.26
C ALA A 2 -15.34 -10.15 -7.27
N VAL A 3 -14.06 -10.00 -7.60
CA VAL A 3 -13.09 -11.10 -7.52
C VAL A 3 -12.61 -11.20 -6.08
N LYS A 4 -12.85 -12.33 -5.42
CA LYS A 4 -12.32 -12.60 -4.08
C LYS A 4 -10.93 -13.22 -4.22
N ILE A 5 -9.94 -12.61 -3.59
CA ILE A 5 -8.56 -13.11 -3.50
C ILE A 5 -8.34 -13.65 -2.08
N THR A 6 -7.54 -14.71 -1.94
CA THR A 6 -7.17 -15.25 -0.63
C THR A 6 -6.23 -14.28 0.11
N ARG A 7 -6.27 -14.23 1.45
CA ARG A 7 -5.36 -13.35 2.21
C ARG A 7 -3.89 -13.63 1.93
N TYR A 8 -3.53 -14.90 1.72
CA TYR A 8 -2.16 -15.30 1.41
C TYR A 8 -1.69 -14.70 0.08
N ASP A 9 -2.49 -14.85 -0.98
CA ASP A 9 -2.17 -14.31 -2.29
C ASP A 9 -2.18 -12.77 -2.27
N TYR A 10 -3.11 -12.17 -1.52
CA TYR A 10 -3.17 -10.72 -1.33
C TYR A 10 -1.91 -10.20 -0.65
N ALA A 11 -1.46 -10.84 0.45
CA ALA A 11 -0.26 -10.47 1.16
C ALA A 11 1.00 -10.62 0.29
N GLY A 12 1.09 -11.69 -0.52
CA GLY A 12 2.19 -11.88 -1.47
C GLY A 12 2.20 -10.83 -2.59
N MET A 13 1.04 -10.30 -2.96
CA MET A 13 0.92 -9.30 -4.03
C MET A 13 1.08 -7.87 -3.53
N TYR A 14 0.36 -7.46 -2.48
CA TYR A 14 0.21 -6.08 -2.05
C TYR A 14 0.78 -5.84 -0.66
N GLY A 15 1.39 -6.84 -0.05
CA GLY A 15 1.76 -6.81 1.35
C GLY A 15 0.58 -7.07 2.29
N PRO A 16 0.86 -7.25 3.59
CA PRO A 16 -0.13 -7.55 4.62
C PRO A 16 -1.21 -6.46 4.71
N THR A 17 -2.40 -6.79 5.20
CA THR A 17 -3.52 -5.84 5.38
C THR A 17 -4.09 -5.94 6.80
N LYS A 18 -5.17 -5.19 7.10
CA LYS A 18 -5.73 -5.08 8.44
C LYS A 18 -5.94 -6.45 9.11
N GLY A 19 -5.38 -6.58 10.32
CA GLY A 19 -5.41 -7.78 11.14
C GLY A 19 -4.36 -8.84 10.80
N ASP A 20 -3.54 -8.63 9.77
CA ASP A 20 -2.38 -9.49 9.53
C ASP A 20 -1.26 -9.14 10.53
N LYS A 21 -0.52 -10.18 10.96
CA LYS A 21 0.60 -10.05 11.89
C LYS A 21 1.91 -10.36 11.19
N ILE A 22 2.94 -9.59 11.53
CA ILE A 22 4.24 -9.65 10.88
C ILE A 22 5.31 -9.75 11.96
N ARG A 23 6.21 -10.72 11.79
CA ARG A 23 7.37 -10.87 12.66
C ARG A 23 8.44 -9.86 12.27
N LEU A 24 8.99 -9.13 13.24
CA LEU A 24 10.08 -8.20 13.01
C LEU A 24 11.40 -8.98 12.88
N ALA A 25 11.79 -9.25 11.63
CA ALA A 25 13.00 -9.99 11.29
C ALA A 25 13.08 -11.35 12.03
N ASP A 26 14.19 -11.61 12.71
CA ASP A 26 14.48 -12.82 13.49
C ASP A 26 14.04 -12.72 14.96
N THR A 27 13.47 -11.59 15.38
CA THR A 27 13.02 -11.38 16.77
C THR A 27 11.70 -12.10 17.08
N GLU A 28 11.33 -12.24 18.35
CA GLU A 28 10.01 -12.74 18.75
C GLU A 28 8.93 -11.64 18.81
N LEU A 29 9.19 -10.48 18.19
CA LEU A 29 8.25 -9.38 18.15
C LEU A 29 7.30 -9.51 16.96
N PHE A 30 6.00 -9.43 17.23
CA PHE A 30 4.94 -9.44 16.22
C PHE A 30 4.19 -8.12 16.24
N ILE A 31 4.09 -7.49 15.07
CA ILE A 31 3.28 -6.29 14.87
C ILE A 31 2.01 -6.64 14.11
N GLU A 32 0.89 -6.03 14.47
CA GLU A 32 -0.39 -6.20 13.78
C GLU A 32 -0.74 -4.93 13.00
N VAL A 33 -1.25 -5.10 11.78
CA VAL A 33 -1.73 -3.96 10.99
C VAL A 33 -3.08 -3.50 11.54
N GLU A 34 -3.10 -2.35 12.20
CA GLU A 34 -4.30 -1.82 12.88
C GLU A 34 -5.29 -1.21 11.88
N LYS A 35 -4.78 -0.54 10.85
CA LYS A 35 -5.56 0.17 9.83
C LYS A 35 -4.94 0.01 8.45
N ASP A 36 -5.80 -0.11 7.45
CA ASP A 36 -5.42 -0.06 6.04
C ASP A 36 -6.13 1.15 5.41
N LEU A 37 -5.35 2.10 4.91
CA LEU A 37 -5.81 3.33 4.26
C LEU A 37 -5.99 3.14 2.74
N THR A 38 -5.77 1.92 2.23
CA THR A 38 -5.97 1.60 0.82
C THR A 38 -7.41 1.15 0.53
N THR A 39 -7.88 1.46 -0.68
CA THR A 39 -9.15 0.93 -1.19
C THR A 39 -8.88 -0.40 -1.87
N TYR A 40 -9.52 -1.48 -1.40
CA TYR A 40 -9.33 -2.80 -1.99
C TYR A 40 -9.74 -2.84 -3.46
N GLY A 41 -8.85 -3.26 -4.35
CA GLY A 41 -9.04 -3.30 -5.80
C GLY A 41 -8.49 -2.09 -6.57
N GLU A 42 -8.10 -1.01 -5.88
CA GLU A 42 -7.43 0.17 -6.47
C GLU A 42 -5.95 0.27 -6.05
N GLU A 43 -5.37 -0.83 -5.59
CA GLU A 43 -4.01 -0.85 -5.07
C GLU A 43 -3.02 -0.53 -6.18
N VAL A 44 -2.29 0.57 -5.97
CA VAL A 44 -1.39 1.12 -6.96
C VAL A 44 -0.13 0.26 -7.03
N LYS A 45 0.02 -0.50 -8.11
CA LYS A 45 1.28 -1.16 -8.48
C LYS A 45 1.92 -0.46 -9.67
N PHE A 46 3.18 -0.06 -9.50
CA PHE A 46 4.05 0.32 -10.60
C PHE A 46 4.68 -0.93 -11.23
N GLY A 47 4.83 -0.94 -12.55
CA GLY A 47 5.40 -2.05 -13.32
C GLY A 47 4.87 -2.10 -14.75
N GLY A 48 5.66 -2.60 -15.69
CA GLY A 48 5.28 -2.70 -17.10
C GLY A 48 3.95 -3.42 -17.27
N GLY A 49 2.93 -2.71 -17.74
CA GLY A 49 1.56 -3.22 -17.90
C GLY A 49 0.57 -2.90 -16.77
N LYS A 50 0.96 -2.17 -15.70
CA LYS A 50 0.11 -1.91 -14.52
C LYS A 50 -0.43 -0.47 -14.46
N VAL A 51 -1.08 -0.11 -13.35
CA VAL A 51 -2.08 0.97 -13.17
C VAL A 51 -1.52 2.40 -13.34
N ILE A 52 -0.23 2.63 -13.07
CA ILE A 52 0.39 3.94 -13.29
C ILE A 52 0.82 4.05 -14.75
N ARG A 53 -0.10 4.52 -15.60
CA ARG A 53 0.18 5.02 -16.94
C ARG A 53 -0.43 6.41 -17.06
N ASP A 54 0.10 7.21 -17.98
CA ASP A 54 -0.43 8.53 -18.30
C ASP A 54 -1.93 8.43 -18.65
N GLY A 55 -2.77 9.20 -17.95
CA GLY A 55 -4.24 9.18 -18.07
C GLY A 55 -5.00 8.13 -17.24
N MET A 56 -4.33 7.35 -16.37
CA MET A 56 -4.98 6.42 -15.42
C MET A 56 -4.58 6.74 -13.97
N GLY A 57 -3.64 6.00 -13.37
CA GLY A 57 -3.18 6.23 -11.99
C GLY A 57 -2.21 7.40 -11.79
N GLN A 58 -1.93 8.18 -12.84
CA GLN A 58 -1.06 9.35 -12.82
C GLN A 58 -1.85 10.58 -13.27
N SER A 59 -2.04 11.53 -12.35
CA SER A 59 -2.69 12.81 -12.64
C SER A 59 -1.79 13.68 -13.52
N GLN A 60 -2.38 14.48 -14.41
CA GLN A 60 -1.67 15.53 -15.16
C GLN A 60 -1.45 16.80 -14.33
N ALA A 61 -1.91 16.81 -13.07
CA ALA A 61 -1.70 17.92 -12.17
C ALA A 61 -0.20 18.18 -11.96
N THR A 62 0.19 19.44 -11.97
CA THR A 62 1.59 19.83 -11.78
C THR A 62 1.99 19.70 -10.30
N ARG A 63 3.30 19.72 -10.01
CA ARG A 63 3.81 19.76 -8.63
C ARG A 63 3.23 20.93 -7.82
N ALA A 64 2.99 22.08 -8.48
CA ALA A 64 2.36 23.24 -7.86
C ALA A 64 0.89 23.02 -7.49
N GLU A 65 0.23 22.04 -8.10
CA GLU A 65 -1.16 21.65 -7.87
C GLU A 65 -1.30 20.48 -6.87
N GLY A 66 -0.20 20.08 -6.22
CA GLY A 66 -0.19 19.08 -5.16
C GLY A 66 0.23 17.67 -5.58
N THR A 67 0.80 17.51 -6.78
CA THR A 67 1.39 16.23 -7.19
C THR A 67 2.67 15.95 -6.38
N PRO A 68 2.76 14.81 -5.68
CA PRO A 68 3.91 14.48 -4.85
C PRO A 68 5.16 14.15 -5.68
N ASP A 69 6.33 14.43 -5.12
CA ASP A 69 7.63 14.21 -5.77
C ASP A 69 8.01 12.72 -5.78
N THR A 70 7.59 11.99 -4.75
CA THR A 70 7.79 10.54 -4.64
C THR A 70 6.63 9.90 -3.87
N VAL A 71 6.19 8.74 -4.35
CA VAL A 71 5.13 7.95 -3.72
C VAL A 71 5.65 6.56 -3.40
N ILE A 72 5.65 6.20 -2.12
CA ILE A 72 5.88 4.83 -1.66
C ILE A 72 4.52 4.14 -1.62
N THR A 73 4.29 3.20 -2.53
CA THR A 73 3.01 2.48 -2.62
C THR A 73 2.99 1.25 -1.71
N ASN A 74 1.83 0.98 -1.10
CA ASN A 74 1.58 -0.17 -0.24
C ASN A 74 2.60 -0.33 0.91
N ALA A 75 3.01 0.79 1.49
CA ALA A 75 3.93 0.79 2.62
C ALA A 75 3.23 0.27 3.89
N LEU A 76 3.92 -0.59 4.63
CA LEU A 76 3.62 -0.84 6.02
C LEU A 76 4.40 0.17 6.86
N ILE A 77 3.68 1.03 7.56
CA ILE A 77 4.24 2.11 8.35
C ILE A 77 4.17 1.69 9.82
N LEU A 78 5.34 1.60 10.44
CA LEU A 78 5.52 1.44 11.87
C LEU A 78 5.97 2.78 12.43
N ASP A 79 5.10 3.45 13.17
CA ASP A 79 5.37 4.74 13.79
C ASP A 79 4.84 4.75 15.24
N TYR A 80 5.30 5.70 16.06
CA TYR A 80 4.80 5.85 17.43
C TYR A 80 3.28 6.15 17.47
N SER A 81 2.74 6.74 16.40
CA SER A 81 1.31 7.02 16.26
C SER A 81 0.45 5.79 15.91
N GLY A 82 1.07 4.67 15.53
CA GLY A 82 0.40 3.41 15.24
C GLY A 82 1.03 2.62 14.10
N ILE A 83 0.41 1.48 13.80
CA ILE A 83 0.88 0.54 12.77
C ILE A 83 -0.18 0.45 11.68
N TYR A 84 0.11 1.00 10.51
CA TYR A 84 -0.88 1.12 9.45
C TYR A 84 -0.30 0.89 8.06
N LYS A 85 -1.17 0.48 7.15
CA LYS A 85 -0.84 0.34 5.73
C LYS A 85 -1.40 1.51 4.94
N GLY A 86 -0.61 2.04 4.02
CA GLY A 86 -1.05 3.14 3.18
C GLY A 86 -0.07 3.52 2.08
N ARG A 87 -0.36 4.65 1.44
CA ARG A 87 0.55 5.34 0.52
C ARG A 87 1.21 6.48 1.29
N CYS A 88 2.53 6.57 1.24
CA CYS A 88 3.26 7.71 1.77
C CYS A 88 3.70 8.58 0.58
N CYS A 89 3.39 9.87 0.64
CA CYS A 89 3.71 10.85 -0.38
C CYS A 89 4.62 11.91 0.24
N SER A 90 5.74 12.22 -0.43
CA SER A 90 6.63 13.34 -0.10
C SER A 90 6.49 14.47 -1.10
#